data_AF-A0A970WTB7-F1
#
_entry.id   AF-A0A970WTB7-F1
#
_cell.length_a   1.000
_cell.length_b   1.000
_cell.length_c   1.000
_cell.angle_alpha   90.00
_cell.angle_beta   90.00
_cell.angle_gamma   90.00
#
_symmetry.space_group_name_H-M   'P 1'
#
loop_
_entity.id
_entity.type
_entity.pdbx_description
1 polymer ?
#
loop_
_entity_poly.entity_id
_entity_poly.type
_entity_poly.pdbx_seq_one_letter_code
_entity_poly.pdbx_strand_id
1 'polypeptide(L)'
;MSRNRAAIMDVLYVVERDTGAFEAARIAVDIVCAGDSLTGWNNFGRAEQWPYRTYPDFLQELCVPLGLRVANGGIAGEISDNGPQQVRDYLDLFPNARYFVIGMGTNDLGTWPDTEFTSRRIIGNLGRMAQMVRDRGKQPILFNVPHVNEGMFPPRIAREVHGKRDYHNPQLKSFCNEHGIPLADICCLLRDEHFGDELHPNDRGAKIIAEAVFQSLPKE
;
A
#
# COMPACT_ATOMS: atom_id res chain seq x y z
N MET A 1 21.46 23.29 -30.20
CA MET A 1 21.08 23.55 -28.80
C MET A 1 20.06 22.51 -28.39
N SER A 2 20.56 21.41 -27.83
CA SER A 2 19.76 20.29 -27.30
C SER A 2 19.13 20.75 -25.99
N ARG A 3 17.80 20.85 -25.94
CA ARG A 3 17.11 20.98 -24.66
C ARG A 3 17.10 19.61 -24.01
N ASN A 4 17.77 19.51 -22.87
CA ASN A 4 17.62 18.46 -21.87
C ASN A 4 16.14 18.08 -21.72
N ARG A 5 15.73 16.96 -22.33
CA ARG A 5 14.67 16.15 -21.75
C ARG A 5 15.29 15.56 -20.50
N ALA A 6 14.92 16.12 -19.34
CA ALA A 6 14.99 15.36 -18.11
C ALA A 6 14.31 14.01 -18.42
N ALA A 7 15.05 12.92 -18.28
CA ALA A 7 14.51 11.59 -18.41
C ALA A 7 13.50 11.42 -17.27
N ILE A 8 12.25 11.75 -17.54
CA ILE A 8 11.12 11.20 -16.81
C ILE A 8 11.17 9.72 -17.17
N MET A 9 11.82 8.91 -16.34
CA MET A 9 11.78 7.45 -16.48
C MET A 9 10.54 6.98 -15.72
N ASP A 10 9.45 7.14 -16.44
CA ASP A 10 8.09 6.74 -16.16
C ASP A 10 7.98 5.21 -16.17
N VAL A 11 7.76 4.62 -14.99
CA VAL A 11 7.20 3.27 -14.82
C VAL A 11 8.12 2.09 -15.22
N LEU A 12 8.24 1.10 -14.33
CA LEU A 12 8.93 -0.17 -14.61
C LEU A 12 7.97 -1.15 -15.30
N TYR A 13 8.23 -1.53 -16.55
CA TYR A 13 7.43 -2.52 -17.26
C TYR A 13 8.08 -3.91 -17.21
N VAL A 14 7.38 -4.91 -16.68
CA VAL A 14 7.90 -6.29 -16.56
C VAL A 14 8.25 -6.92 -17.91
N VAL A 15 7.62 -6.48 -19.01
CA VAL A 15 7.97 -6.94 -20.37
C VAL A 15 9.39 -6.54 -20.78
N GLU A 16 10.01 -5.58 -20.09
CA GLU A 16 11.36 -5.08 -20.33
C GLU A 16 12.41 -5.74 -19.42
N ARG A 17 12.06 -6.82 -18.71
CA ARG A 17 12.89 -7.41 -17.64
C ARG A 17 14.31 -7.80 -18.01
N ASP A 18 14.57 -8.03 -19.30
CA ASP A 18 15.88 -8.44 -19.81
C ASP A 18 16.69 -7.24 -20.36
N THR A 19 16.24 -6.01 -20.11
CA THR A 19 16.91 -4.78 -20.56
C THR A 19 17.77 -4.18 -19.44
N GLY A 20 18.89 -3.55 -19.81
CA GLY A 20 19.74 -2.85 -18.85
C GLY A 20 19.03 -1.67 -18.16
N ALA A 21 18.05 -1.05 -18.82
CA ALA A 21 17.23 0.03 -18.25
C ALA A 21 16.33 -0.48 -17.13
N PHE A 22 15.67 -1.62 -17.33
CA PHE A 22 14.87 -2.29 -16.30
C PHE A 22 15.73 -2.70 -15.10
N GLU A 23 16.88 -3.32 -15.36
CA GLU A 23 17.81 -3.73 -14.30
C GLU A 23 18.28 -2.52 -13.48
N ALA A 24 18.68 -1.43 -14.14
CA ALA A 24 19.07 -0.20 -13.47
C ALA A 24 17.92 0.42 -12.66
N ALA A 25 16.68 0.36 -13.17
CA ALA A 25 15.52 0.89 -12.48
C ALA A 25 15.15 0.06 -11.23
N ARG A 26 15.07 -1.27 -11.34
CA ARG A 26 14.65 -2.14 -10.24
C ARG A 26 15.64 -2.15 -9.08
N ILE A 27 16.95 -2.05 -9.35
CA ILE A 27 17.98 -2.00 -8.30
C ILE A 27 18.10 -0.62 -7.65
N ALA A 28 17.48 0.41 -8.24
CA ALA A 28 17.50 1.75 -7.69
C ALA A 28 16.32 2.03 -6.75
N VAL A 29 15.37 1.10 -6.62
CA VAL A 29 14.22 1.24 -5.71
C VAL A 29 14.67 1.08 -4.25
N ASP A 30 14.24 2.01 -3.40
CA ASP A 30 14.48 2.00 -1.95
C ASP A 30 13.27 1.52 -1.16
N ILE A 31 12.07 1.88 -1.61
CA ILE A 31 10.80 1.64 -0.92
C ILE A 31 9.87 0.90 -1.89
N VAL A 32 9.34 -0.23 -1.45
CA VAL A 32 8.31 -0.97 -2.20
C VAL A 32 6.98 -0.84 -1.47
N CYS A 33 5.95 -0.39 -2.17
CA CYS A 33 4.58 -0.38 -1.69
C CYS A 33 3.83 -1.59 -2.25
N ALA A 34 3.49 -2.56 -1.40
CA ALA A 34 2.73 -3.75 -1.74
C ALA A 34 1.32 -3.67 -1.13
N GLY A 35 0.31 -4.07 -1.89
CA GLY A 35 -1.06 -3.99 -1.39
C GLY A 35 -2.13 -4.16 -2.45
N ASP A 36 -3.32 -3.71 -2.08
CA ASP A 36 -4.54 -3.74 -2.90
C ASP A 36 -4.73 -2.45 -3.75
N SER A 37 -5.98 -2.13 -4.08
CA SER A 37 -6.36 -0.94 -4.85
C SER A 37 -6.04 0.39 -4.15
N LEU A 38 -5.87 0.41 -2.82
CA LEU A 38 -5.39 1.62 -2.12
C LEU A 38 -3.94 1.91 -2.47
N THR A 39 -3.17 0.87 -2.81
CA THR A 39 -1.77 0.98 -3.21
C THR A 39 -1.63 1.23 -4.71
N GLY A 40 -2.39 0.54 -5.56
CA GLY A 40 -2.19 0.60 -7.02
C GLY A 40 -3.25 -0.14 -7.83
N TRP A 41 -3.37 0.22 -9.12
CA TRP A 41 -4.43 -0.24 -10.02
C TRP A 41 -3.95 -1.20 -11.13
N ASN A 42 -2.97 -2.07 -10.84
CA ASN A 42 -2.24 -2.81 -11.87
C ASN A 42 -2.98 -4.02 -12.51
N ASN A 43 -4.30 -4.19 -12.31
CA ASN A 43 -5.04 -5.38 -12.79
C ASN A 43 -6.09 -5.14 -13.89
N PHE A 44 -6.44 -3.88 -14.23
CA PHE A 44 -7.62 -3.63 -15.09
C PHE A 44 -7.40 -2.64 -16.26
N GLY A 45 -6.19 -2.17 -16.52
CA GLY A 45 -5.94 -1.24 -17.61
C GLY A 45 -4.63 -0.49 -17.49
N ARG A 46 -4.40 0.46 -18.42
CA ARG A 46 -3.29 1.42 -18.27
C ARG A 46 -3.60 2.32 -17.08
N ALA A 47 -2.58 2.76 -16.34
CA ALA A 47 -2.76 3.65 -15.18
C ALA A 47 -3.60 4.90 -15.50
N GLU A 48 -3.58 5.37 -16.75
CA GLU A 48 -4.39 6.52 -17.22
C GLU A 48 -5.91 6.29 -17.15
N GLN A 49 -6.37 5.04 -17.02
CA GLN A 49 -7.79 4.69 -16.91
C GLN A 49 -8.28 4.68 -15.46
N TRP A 50 -7.37 4.80 -14.49
CA TRP A 50 -7.72 4.95 -13.08
C TRP A 50 -7.85 6.45 -12.76
N PRO A 51 -9.00 6.92 -12.22
CA PRO A 51 -9.24 8.34 -12.07
C PRO A 51 -8.40 9.01 -10.97
N TYR A 52 -7.74 8.25 -10.08
CA TYR A 52 -7.08 8.80 -8.90
C TYR A 52 -5.61 8.38 -8.83
N ARG A 53 -4.73 9.32 -8.48
CA ARG A 53 -3.37 8.97 -8.09
C ARG A 53 -3.39 8.25 -6.76
N THR A 54 -2.47 7.31 -6.56
CA THR A 54 -2.41 6.49 -5.34
C THR A 54 -1.35 7.00 -4.38
N TYR A 55 -1.40 6.57 -3.11
CA TYR A 55 -0.46 7.10 -2.11
C TYR A 55 1.02 6.88 -2.47
N PRO A 56 1.45 5.82 -3.19
CA PRO A 56 2.86 5.69 -3.59
C PRO A 56 3.33 6.84 -4.50
N ASP A 57 2.44 7.41 -5.33
CA ASP A 57 2.78 8.54 -6.19
C ASP A 57 3.10 9.80 -5.38
N PHE A 58 2.32 10.05 -4.32
CA PHE A 58 2.55 11.18 -3.42
C PHE A 58 3.68 10.90 -2.43
N LEU A 59 3.87 9.65 -2.02
CA LEU A 59 5.02 9.23 -1.22
C LEU A 59 6.32 9.48 -1.99
N GLN A 60 6.35 9.21 -3.30
CA GLN A 60 7.49 9.54 -4.13
C GLN A 60 7.83 11.04 -4.09
N GLU A 61 6.84 11.93 -4.11
CA GLU A 61 7.08 13.38 -3.99
C GLU A 61 7.77 13.74 -2.66
N LEU A 62 7.35 13.11 -1.55
CA LEU A 62 7.97 13.29 -0.22
C LEU A 62 9.38 12.68 -0.13
N CYS A 63 9.64 11.63 -0.90
CA CYS A 63 10.91 10.91 -0.93
C CYS A 63 11.98 11.55 -1.85
N VAL A 64 11.59 12.40 -2.81
CA VAL A 64 12.53 13.07 -3.73
C VAL A 64 13.63 13.85 -2.99
N PRO A 65 13.33 14.70 -1.98
CA PRO A 65 14.36 15.43 -1.23
C PRO A 65 15.36 14.52 -0.49
N LEU A 66 14.97 13.28 -0.19
CA LEU A 66 15.82 12.28 0.47
C LEU A 66 16.61 11.42 -0.53
N GLY A 67 16.39 11.62 -1.83
CA GLY A 67 16.98 10.78 -2.88
C GLY A 67 16.42 9.36 -2.92
N LEU A 68 15.28 9.10 -2.28
CA LEU A 68 14.68 7.76 -2.21
C LEU A 68 13.73 7.50 -3.40
N ARG A 69 13.74 6.27 -3.89
CA ARG A 69 12.84 5.83 -4.97
C ARG A 69 11.78 4.86 -4.47
N VAL A 70 10.54 5.09 -4.89
CA VAL A 70 9.35 4.33 -4.51
C VAL A 70 8.88 3.49 -5.70
N ALA A 71 8.61 2.22 -5.46
CA ALA A 71 7.91 1.34 -6.40
C ALA A 71 6.46 1.13 -5.95
N ASN A 72 5.51 1.36 -6.88
CA ASN A 72 4.12 1.02 -6.69
C ASN A 72 3.84 -0.43 -7.17
N GLY A 73 3.68 -1.34 -6.23
CA GLY A 73 3.31 -2.73 -6.45
C GLY A 73 1.87 -3.05 -6.05
N GLY A 74 0.97 -2.06 -6.00
CA GLY A 74 -0.43 -2.32 -5.66
C GLY A 74 -1.18 -3.03 -6.79
N ILE A 75 -2.04 -3.97 -6.41
CA ILE A 75 -2.85 -4.74 -7.36
C ILE A 75 -4.32 -4.66 -6.92
N ALA A 76 -5.16 -4.08 -7.76
CA ALA A 76 -6.58 -3.88 -7.44
C ALA A 76 -7.31 -5.20 -7.21
N GLY A 77 -8.14 -5.22 -6.17
CA GLY A 77 -8.93 -6.39 -5.76
C GLY A 77 -8.16 -7.45 -4.96
N GLU A 78 -6.88 -7.22 -4.63
CA GLU A 78 -6.12 -8.17 -3.83
C GLU A 78 -6.69 -8.38 -2.43
N ILE A 79 -6.56 -9.61 -1.96
CA ILE A 79 -6.89 -10.03 -0.59
C ILE A 79 -5.62 -10.47 0.12
N SER A 80 -5.64 -10.44 1.45
CA SER A 80 -4.46 -10.75 2.27
C SER A 80 -3.87 -12.15 2.01
N ASP A 81 -4.65 -13.10 1.52
CA ASP A 81 -4.19 -14.46 1.17
C ASP A 81 -3.14 -14.50 0.07
N ASN A 82 -3.22 -13.57 -0.88
CA ASN A 82 -2.27 -13.47 -1.99
C ASN A 82 -1.03 -12.65 -1.60
N GLY A 83 -1.14 -11.83 -0.55
CA GLY A 83 -0.08 -10.94 -0.08
C GLY A 83 1.29 -11.61 0.12
N PRO A 84 1.40 -12.80 0.76
CA PRO A 84 2.68 -13.49 0.89
C PRO A 84 3.38 -13.78 -0.44
N GLN A 85 2.63 -14.12 -1.49
CA GLN A 85 3.22 -14.33 -2.82
C GLN A 85 3.65 -13.00 -3.44
N GLN A 86 2.78 -11.97 -3.36
CA GLN A 86 3.10 -10.62 -3.85
C GLN A 86 4.39 -10.08 -3.22
N VAL A 87 4.53 -10.19 -1.89
CA VAL A 87 5.75 -9.75 -1.17
C VAL A 87 6.97 -10.57 -1.58
N ARG A 88 6.83 -11.88 -1.79
CA ARG A 88 7.94 -12.72 -2.30
C ARG A 88 8.46 -12.21 -3.64
N ASP A 89 7.54 -11.97 -4.56
CA ASP A 89 7.87 -11.55 -5.92
C ASP A 89 8.56 -10.18 -5.90
N TYR A 90 8.12 -9.27 -5.03
CA TYR A 90 8.75 -7.96 -4.90
C TYR A 90 10.09 -7.96 -4.15
N LEU A 91 10.30 -8.88 -3.21
CA LEU A 91 11.62 -9.07 -2.59
C LEU A 91 12.67 -9.52 -3.62
N ASP A 92 12.27 -10.31 -4.61
CA ASP A 92 13.16 -10.78 -5.67
C ASP A 92 13.30 -9.72 -6.79
N LEU A 93 12.22 -9.02 -7.12
CA LEU A 93 12.21 -7.95 -8.14
C LEU A 93 13.04 -6.73 -7.72
N PHE A 94 12.94 -6.30 -6.45
CA PHE A 94 13.58 -5.09 -5.92
C PHE A 94 14.63 -5.43 -4.84
N PRO A 95 15.78 -6.01 -5.22
CA PRO A 95 16.74 -6.59 -4.28
C PRO A 95 17.40 -5.55 -3.37
N ASN A 96 17.48 -4.29 -3.81
CA ASN A 96 18.09 -3.19 -3.04
C ASN A 96 17.09 -2.41 -2.18
N ALA A 97 15.78 -2.67 -2.33
CA ALA A 97 14.78 -1.99 -1.52
C ALA A 97 15.01 -2.29 -0.04
N ARG A 98 14.94 -1.25 0.78
CA ARG A 98 15.21 -1.28 2.22
C ARG A 98 13.93 -1.35 3.04
N TYR A 99 12.87 -0.75 2.51
CA TYR A 99 11.57 -0.60 3.17
C TYR A 99 10.46 -1.23 2.33
N PHE A 100 9.56 -1.96 2.99
CA PHE A 100 8.37 -2.56 2.38
C PHE A 100 7.13 -2.06 3.12
N VAL A 101 6.38 -1.18 2.47
CA VAL A 101 5.09 -0.68 2.96
C VAL A 101 4.01 -1.64 2.49
N ILE A 102 3.28 -2.24 3.42
CA ILE A 102 2.29 -3.29 3.13
C ILE A 102 0.94 -2.91 3.73
N GLY A 103 -0.09 -2.88 2.90
CA GLY A 103 -1.46 -2.74 3.36
C GLY A 103 -2.44 -3.59 2.57
N MET A 104 -3.21 -4.36 3.32
CA MET A 104 -4.21 -5.32 2.84
C MET A 104 -5.36 -5.36 3.84
N GLY A 105 -6.51 -5.90 3.42
CA GLY A 105 -7.64 -6.17 4.31
C GLY A 105 -8.93 -5.45 3.91
N THR A 106 -8.87 -4.42 3.05
CA THR A 106 -10.07 -3.71 2.56
C THR A 106 -11.02 -4.69 1.88
N ASN A 107 -10.51 -5.49 0.95
CA ASN A 107 -11.29 -6.46 0.19
C ASN A 107 -11.67 -7.67 1.05
N ASP A 108 -10.79 -8.14 1.93
CA ASP A 108 -11.05 -9.24 2.86
C ASP A 108 -12.27 -8.93 3.75
N LEU A 109 -12.30 -7.75 4.38
CA LEU A 109 -13.40 -7.30 5.24
C LEU A 109 -14.70 -7.07 4.45
N GLY A 110 -14.61 -6.72 3.16
CA GLY A 110 -15.76 -6.60 2.27
C GLY A 110 -16.31 -7.95 1.79
N THR A 111 -15.46 -8.96 1.64
CA THR A 111 -15.79 -10.24 1.02
C THR A 111 -16.40 -11.22 2.01
N TRP A 112 -15.86 -11.30 3.24
CA TRP A 112 -16.24 -12.35 4.17
C TRP A 112 -17.16 -11.86 5.30
N PRO A 113 -18.17 -12.66 5.69
CA PRO A 113 -19.18 -12.25 6.67
C PRO A 113 -18.69 -12.33 8.12
N ASP A 114 -17.79 -13.26 8.45
CA ASP A 114 -17.26 -13.43 9.81
C ASP A 114 -16.07 -12.48 10.06
N THR A 115 -16.34 -11.37 10.74
CA THR A 115 -15.36 -10.32 11.05
C THR A 115 -14.18 -10.83 11.88
N GLU A 116 -14.42 -11.67 12.88
CA GLU A 116 -13.37 -12.12 13.80
C GLU A 116 -12.43 -13.10 13.10
N PHE A 117 -12.99 -14.09 12.40
CA PHE A 117 -12.20 -15.02 11.60
C PHE A 117 -11.40 -14.28 10.53
N THR A 118 -12.04 -13.35 9.83
CA THR A 118 -11.40 -12.55 8.77
C THR A 118 -10.27 -11.69 9.33
N SER A 119 -10.48 -11.00 10.45
CA SER A 119 -9.44 -10.18 11.11
C SER A 119 -8.22 -11.03 11.48
N ARG A 120 -8.41 -12.20 12.10
CA ARG A 120 -7.31 -13.13 12.41
C ARG A 120 -6.55 -13.58 11.16
N ARG A 121 -7.27 -13.87 10.07
CA ARG A 121 -6.68 -14.28 8.80
C ARG A 121 -5.82 -13.17 8.19
N ILE A 122 -6.34 -11.94 8.12
CA ILE A 122 -5.62 -10.77 7.62
C ILE A 122 -4.34 -10.55 8.45
N ILE A 123 -4.44 -10.54 9.78
CA ILE A 123 -3.30 -10.32 10.66
C ILE A 123 -2.25 -11.42 10.51
N GLY A 124 -2.66 -12.69 10.45
CA GLY A 124 -1.75 -13.81 10.22
C GLY A 124 -1.01 -13.68 8.87
N ASN A 125 -1.69 -13.24 7.82
CA ASN A 125 -1.10 -12.99 6.51
C ASN A 125 -0.12 -11.82 6.53
N LEU A 126 -0.49 -10.69 7.14
CA LEU A 126 0.39 -9.53 7.34
C LEU A 126 1.63 -9.88 8.17
N GLY A 127 1.48 -10.70 9.21
CA GLY A 127 2.59 -11.21 10.00
C GLY A 127 3.57 -12.04 9.17
N ARG A 128 3.07 -12.94 8.32
CA ARG A 128 3.92 -13.71 7.39
C ARG A 128 4.67 -12.81 6.41
N MET A 129 3.99 -11.83 5.82
CA MET A 129 4.59 -10.86 4.93
C MET A 129 5.70 -10.04 5.62
N ALA A 130 5.42 -9.51 6.81
CA ALA A 130 6.40 -8.76 7.60
C ALA A 130 7.61 -9.62 7.97
N GLN A 131 7.40 -10.88 8.34
CA GLN A 131 8.49 -11.80 8.63
C GLN A 131 9.37 -12.07 7.41
N MET A 132 8.78 -12.30 6.24
CA MET A 132 9.54 -12.51 4.99
C MET A 132 10.43 -11.32 4.63
N VAL A 133 9.95 -10.10 4.86
CA VAL A 133 10.75 -8.87 4.67
C VAL A 133 11.91 -8.82 5.66
N ARG A 134 11.65 -9.10 6.94
CA ARG A 134 12.69 -9.14 8.00
C ARG A 134 13.75 -10.21 7.75
N ASP A 135 13.35 -11.40 7.28
CA ASP A 135 14.25 -12.51 6.95
C ASP A 135 15.24 -12.14 5.84
N ARG A 136 14.90 -11.17 4.99
CA ARG A 136 15.79 -10.60 3.96
C ARG A 136 16.60 -9.39 4.46
N GLY A 137 16.60 -9.11 5.76
CA GLY A 137 17.31 -7.99 6.37
C GLY A 137 16.71 -6.61 6.04
N LYS A 138 15.43 -6.58 5.66
CA LYS A 138 14.70 -5.36 5.26
C LYS A 138 13.66 -5.00 6.31
N GLN A 139 13.06 -3.83 6.19
CA GLN A 139 12.12 -3.32 7.18
C GLN A 139 10.68 -3.30 6.66
N PRO A 140 9.76 -4.06 7.27
CA PRO A 140 8.35 -3.96 6.97
C PRO A 140 7.73 -2.76 7.71
N ILE A 141 6.81 -2.08 7.03
CA ILE A 141 5.92 -1.07 7.59
C ILE A 141 4.51 -1.50 7.19
N LEU A 142 3.60 -1.62 8.15
CA LEU A 142 2.21 -1.92 7.84
C LEU A 142 1.40 -0.62 7.86
N PHE A 143 0.26 -0.60 7.16
CA PHE A 143 -0.79 0.38 7.44
C PHE A 143 -2.12 -0.34 7.61
N ASN A 144 -3.01 0.26 8.41
CA ASN A 144 -4.31 -0.32 8.72
C ASN A 144 -5.39 0.10 7.70
N VAL A 145 -6.58 -0.49 7.79
CA VAL A 145 -7.63 -0.26 6.78
C VAL A 145 -8.32 1.07 7.09
N PRO A 146 -8.37 2.06 6.17
CA PRO A 146 -9.07 3.31 6.41
C PRO A 146 -10.58 3.05 6.54
N HIS A 147 -11.28 3.97 7.21
CA HIS A 147 -12.73 4.10 7.08
C HIS A 147 -13.15 4.30 5.61
N VAL A 148 -14.46 4.28 5.35
CA VAL A 148 -15.02 4.41 4.00
C VAL A 148 -15.77 5.71 3.85
N ASN A 149 -16.18 6.05 2.63
CA ASN A 149 -17.07 7.18 2.41
C ASN A 149 -18.48 6.82 2.89
N GLU A 150 -18.85 7.24 4.10
CA GLU A 150 -20.14 6.90 4.69
C GLU A 150 -21.31 7.46 3.87
N GLY A 151 -21.15 8.67 3.34
CA GLY A 151 -22.16 9.35 2.53
C GLY A 151 -22.53 8.65 1.22
N MET A 152 -21.67 7.76 0.70
CA MET A 152 -21.93 7.00 -0.53
C MET A 152 -22.54 5.61 -0.27
N PHE A 153 -22.60 5.16 0.99
CA PHE A 153 -23.25 3.91 1.36
C PHE A 153 -24.66 4.12 1.92
N PRO A 154 -25.58 3.15 1.74
CA PRO A 154 -26.78 3.09 2.55
C PRO A 154 -26.40 3.05 4.04
N PRO A 155 -27.10 3.76 4.96
CA PRO A 155 -26.68 3.88 6.36
C PRO A 155 -26.46 2.54 7.10
N ARG A 156 -27.21 1.50 6.72
CA ARG A 156 -27.01 0.15 7.26
C ARG A 156 -25.66 -0.44 6.84
N ILE A 157 -25.29 -0.29 5.57
CA ILE A 157 -24.04 -0.82 5.02
C ILE A 157 -22.86 -0.03 5.58
N ALA A 158 -22.96 1.31 5.64
CA ALA A 158 -21.93 2.16 6.27
C ALA A 158 -21.61 1.67 7.69
N ARG A 159 -22.63 1.47 8.54
CA ARG A 159 -22.45 0.95 9.91
C ARG A 159 -21.81 -0.43 9.96
N GLU A 160 -22.18 -1.34 9.05
CA GLU A 160 -21.59 -2.67 9.00
C GLU A 160 -20.11 -2.62 8.62
N VAL A 161 -19.78 -1.87 7.56
CA VAL A 161 -18.44 -1.70 7.02
C VAL A 161 -17.52 -1.01 8.04
N HIS A 162 -18.03 -0.02 8.77
CA HIS A 162 -17.33 0.61 9.90
C HIS A 162 -17.11 -0.37 11.04
N GLY A 163 -18.15 -1.08 11.48
CA GLY A 163 -18.05 -2.04 12.57
C GLY A 163 -16.98 -3.11 12.33
N LYS A 164 -16.80 -3.55 11.07
CA LYS A 164 -15.72 -4.48 10.70
C LYS A 164 -14.32 -3.87 10.87
N ARG A 165 -14.14 -2.60 10.52
CA ARG A 165 -12.86 -1.87 10.63
C ARG A 165 -12.56 -1.49 12.09
N ASP A 166 -13.58 -1.05 12.82
CA ASP A 166 -13.50 -0.72 14.24
C ASP A 166 -13.18 -1.95 15.09
N TYR A 167 -13.63 -3.13 14.63
CA TYR A 167 -13.11 -4.39 15.13
C TYR A 167 -11.65 -4.57 14.68
N HIS A 168 -11.37 -4.74 13.38
CA HIS A 168 -10.06 -5.16 12.88
C HIS A 168 -8.85 -4.29 13.29
N ASN A 169 -8.96 -2.96 13.14
CA ASN A 169 -7.82 -2.05 13.23
C ASN A 169 -7.16 -2.03 14.63
N PRO A 170 -7.91 -2.03 15.75
CA PRO A 170 -7.33 -2.24 17.07
C PRO A 170 -6.54 -3.54 17.24
N GLN A 171 -7.00 -4.68 16.68
CA GLN A 171 -6.22 -5.93 16.76
C GLN A 171 -4.94 -5.85 15.95
N LEU A 172 -4.99 -5.28 14.73
CA LEU A 172 -3.80 -5.09 13.92
C LEU A 172 -2.79 -4.18 14.63
N LYS A 173 -3.26 -3.10 15.28
CA LYS A 173 -2.41 -2.22 16.08
C LYS A 173 -1.76 -2.93 17.25
N SER A 174 -2.52 -3.75 17.98
CA SER A 174 -1.98 -4.58 19.06
C SER A 174 -0.89 -5.53 18.56
N PHE A 175 -1.15 -6.21 17.43
CA PHE A 175 -0.19 -7.10 16.78
C PHE A 175 1.09 -6.35 16.38
N CYS A 176 0.98 -5.21 15.71
CA CYS A 176 2.14 -4.41 15.32
C CYS A 176 2.97 -3.99 16.54
N ASN A 177 2.33 -3.54 17.62
CA ASN A 177 3.00 -3.16 18.86
C ASN A 177 3.74 -4.35 19.51
N GLU A 178 3.07 -5.51 19.61
CA GLU A 178 3.65 -6.74 20.19
C GLU A 178 4.87 -7.22 19.40
N HIS A 179 4.83 -7.12 18.08
CA HIS A 179 5.88 -7.60 17.18
C HIS A 179 6.89 -6.52 16.77
N GLY A 180 6.80 -5.31 17.33
CA GLY A 180 7.67 -4.17 17.00
C GLY A 180 7.66 -3.82 15.51
N ILE A 181 6.52 -3.93 14.84
CA ILE A 181 6.35 -3.58 13.43
C ILE A 181 5.82 -2.13 13.36
N PRO A 182 6.50 -1.20 12.68
CA PRO A 182 5.97 0.14 12.45
C PRO A 182 4.60 0.07 11.76
N LEU A 183 3.64 0.84 12.28
CA LEU A 183 2.30 0.97 11.74
C LEU A 183 2.02 2.43 11.37
N ALA A 184 1.77 2.70 10.09
CA ALA A 184 1.14 3.93 9.65
C ALA A 184 -0.37 3.84 9.94
N ASP A 185 -0.81 4.50 11.01
CA ASP A 185 -2.20 4.46 11.47
C ASP A 185 -3.05 5.45 10.65
N ILE A 186 -3.70 4.95 9.60
CA ILE A 186 -4.50 5.73 8.65
C ILE A 186 -6.02 5.64 8.89
N CYS A 187 -6.47 4.70 9.74
CA CYS A 187 -7.87 4.36 10.00
C CYS A 187 -8.80 5.58 10.06
N CYS A 188 -8.43 6.57 10.87
CA CYS A 188 -9.26 7.75 11.17
C CYS A 188 -8.74 9.05 10.55
N LEU A 189 -7.76 8.99 9.64
CA LEU A 189 -7.21 10.19 9.01
C LEU A 189 -8.07 10.68 7.83
N LEU A 190 -8.84 9.78 7.24
CA LEU A 190 -9.70 10.06 6.09
C LEU A 190 -11.12 10.39 6.55
N ARG A 191 -11.78 11.28 5.80
CA ARG A 191 -13.18 11.69 5.95
C ARG A 191 -13.84 11.56 4.59
N ASP A 192 -15.17 11.63 4.51
CA ASP A 192 -15.92 11.46 3.26
C ASP A 192 -15.37 12.31 2.09
N GLU A 193 -14.93 13.56 2.35
CA GLU A 193 -14.37 14.42 1.30
C GLU A 193 -13.00 13.97 0.75
N HIS A 194 -12.38 12.97 1.36
CA HIS A 194 -11.09 12.39 0.97
C HIS A 194 -11.24 11.16 0.07
N PHE A 195 -12.46 10.74 -0.25
CA PHE A 195 -12.72 9.64 -1.17
C PHE A 195 -13.20 10.13 -2.53
N GLY A 196 -12.82 9.40 -3.58
CA GLY A 196 -13.31 9.60 -4.94
C GLY A 196 -14.58 8.80 -5.23
N ASP A 197 -14.69 7.65 -4.58
CA ASP A 197 -15.85 6.76 -4.60
C ASP A 197 -16.17 6.24 -3.17
N GLU A 198 -16.84 5.10 -3.05
CA GLU A 198 -17.18 4.50 -1.77
C GLU A 198 -15.97 4.07 -0.92
N LEU A 199 -14.86 3.66 -1.55
CA LEU A 199 -13.74 2.94 -0.91
C LEU A 199 -12.38 3.57 -1.19
N HIS A 200 -12.19 4.19 -2.35
CA HIS A 200 -10.91 4.62 -2.86
C HIS A 200 -10.67 6.10 -2.57
N PRO A 201 -9.52 6.44 -1.96
CA PRO A 201 -9.12 7.82 -1.75
C PRO A 201 -9.01 8.59 -3.07
N ASN A 202 -9.44 9.85 -3.04
CA ASN A 202 -9.05 10.82 -4.06
C ASN A 202 -7.62 11.34 -3.78
N ASP A 203 -7.09 12.22 -4.64
CA ASP A 203 -5.74 12.78 -4.48
C ASP A 203 -5.47 13.38 -3.09
N ARG A 204 -6.47 13.99 -2.43
CA ARG A 204 -6.29 14.54 -1.08
C ARG A 204 -6.17 13.42 -0.05
N GLY A 205 -7.01 12.38 -0.13
CA GLY A 205 -6.90 11.22 0.74
C GLY A 205 -5.61 10.43 0.53
N ALA A 206 -5.18 10.26 -0.72
CA ALA A 206 -3.93 9.59 -1.06
C ALA A 206 -2.70 10.34 -0.50
N LYS A 207 -2.70 11.68 -0.51
CA LYS A 207 -1.67 12.50 0.16
C LYS A 207 -1.61 12.27 1.66
N ILE A 208 -2.77 12.22 2.33
CA ILE A 208 -2.85 11.95 3.77
C ILE A 208 -2.24 10.58 4.11
N ILE A 209 -2.56 9.55 3.31
CA ILE A 209 -1.96 8.21 3.48
C ILE A 209 -0.44 8.28 3.26
N ALA A 210 0.02 8.96 2.22
CA ALA A 210 1.44 9.10 1.92
C ALA A 210 2.21 9.78 3.06
N GLU A 211 1.65 10.84 3.65
CA GLU A 211 2.23 11.54 4.81
C GLU A 211 2.33 10.62 6.04
N ALA A 212 1.28 9.85 6.34
CA ALA A 212 1.29 8.90 7.46
C ALA A 212 2.34 7.79 7.27
N VAL A 213 2.45 7.25 6.05
CA VAL A 213 3.48 6.28 5.68
C VAL A 213 4.87 6.89 5.80
N PHE A 214 5.08 8.10 5.26
CA PHE A 214 6.36 8.80 5.31
C PHE A 214 6.83 9.07 6.74
N GLN A 215 5.91 9.44 7.64
CA GLN A 215 6.21 9.62 9.07
C GLN A 215 6.61 8.32 9.78
N SER A 216 6.22 7.17 9.23
CA SER A 216 6.52 5.84 9.75
C SER A 216 7.83 5.27 9.21
N LEU A 217 8.43 5.91 8.20
CA LEU A 217 9.78 5.57 7.74
C LEU A 217 10.80 5.92 8.85
N PRO A 218 11.85 5.12 9.02
CA PRO A 218 12.92 5.47 9.94
C PRO A 218 13.58 6.79 9.55
N LYS A 219 13.94 7.58 10.55
CA LYS A 219 14.75 8.78 10.39
C LYS A 219 16.21 8.35 10.51
N GLU A 220 16.96 8.49 9.42
CA GLU A 220 18.42 8.31 9.39
C GLU A 220 19.14 9.50 10.05
#